data_AF-A6EV42-F1
#
_entry.id   AF-A6EV42-F1
#
_cell.length_a   1.000
_cell.length_b   1.000
_cell.length_c   1.000
_cell.angle_alpha   90.00
_cell.angle_beta   90.00
_cell.angle_gamma   90.00
#
_symmetry.space_group_name_H-M   'P 1'
#
loop_
_entity.id
_entity.type
_entity.pdbx_description
1 polymer ?
#
loop_
_entity_poly.entity_id
_entity_poly.type
_entity_poly.pdbx_seq_one_letter_code
_entity_poly.pdbx_strand_id
1 'polypeptide(L)'
;MVSLEPGVFLKKSLMQILFVTMLFALPALVSAGPAVWDGYSKRLELPRYVEYWEEPDGAVSLNSVRQLPEHEWQPNGKDSVSLGYGDEVYWFRVNIRNPGSGTASLFLEIGYPVLDHVEVYLLEDGELVERQLLGDKQPFYQRPIYHRNFLVPFSLSGDNELSIYLRVDTTSSMQVPLTLWDQDAFYVAEQARSLFEGIYYGIVLVMILYNLFVYMAVGERSFLHYVGYIAAMPLFLASLHGVAFQYLWPEATWWNDQAITVFLNLVVLFGGTFSLHFLNVTPANHPFLNRLTVGIVVMAGVTAMAGMLVPYRLLILPTILLAFLGCTTMLVLSIVRCLKKDPAARYYALAWVFMLFGGIVLALSKFTVLPRNLLTENATQVGSAIGVILLSVALADRLNREKKSAFEAQQRLLLEERKARMAQEKSLRIQQEANTLLEQRVQERTRDLESLNNQLRELSATDALTGLKNRGHFDRTFSSAVVKAYRFSQPLSLLLLDIDHFKKFNDTHGHLVGDDCLQMVANCIREYVTRPQDLAARYGGEEFVVLLPDTPREGALRVAEKIRSRIEETGFRVSDEVLHLTVSIGLCAVCPSQADATKDIFSWADEALYEAKGRGRNQVVACEPPSVQGAEPVMT
;
A
#
# COMPACT_ATOMS: atom_id res chain seq x y z
N MET A 1 28.27 -9.13 -59.65
CA MET A 1 29.68 -8.79 -59.35
C MET A 1 29.64 -7.38 -58.81
N VAL A 2 29.97 -7.05 -57.56
CA VAL A 2 31.10 -7.50 -56.74
C VAL A 2 30.67 -7.45 -55.26
N SER A 3 30.89 -8.54 -54.53
CA SER A 3 30.76 -8.64 -53.09
C SER A 3 32.03 -8.09 -52.41
N LEU A 4 31.89 -7.05 -51.58
CA LEU A 4 32.98 -6.55 -50.74
C LEU A 4 32.83 -7.13 -49.32
N GLU A 5 33.80 -7.98 -48.94
CA GLU A 5 33.89 -8.58 -47.60
C GLU A 5 34.31 -7.54 -46.54
N PRO A 6 33.61 -7.43 -45.39
CA PRO A 6 33.94 -6.47 -44.32
C PRO A 6 35.22 -6.78 -43.53
N GLY A 7 35.86 -7.94 -43.76
CA GLY A 7 36.95 -8.45 -42.92
C GLY A 7 38.34 -7.86 -43.19
N VAL A 8 38.55 -7.26 -44.36
CA VAL A 8 39.91 -6.86 -44.80
C VAL A 8 40.30 -5.45 -44.33
N PHE A 9 39.33 -4.55 -44.14
CA PHE A 9 39.58 -3.18 -43.69
C PHE A 9 39.91 -3.09 -42.20
N LEU A 10 39.27 -3.93 -41.37
CA LEU A 10 39.50 -3.95 -39.93
C LEU A 10 40.88 -4.52 -39.57
N LYS A 11 41.34 -5.55 -40.29
CA LYS A 11 42.68 -6.13 -40.10
C LYS A 11 43.81 -5.18 -40.52
N LYS A 12 43.65 -4.43 -41.62
CA LYS A 12 44.67 -3.45 -42.05
C LYS A 12 44.78 -2.26 -41.09
N SER A 13 43.67 -1.75 -40.55
CA SER A 13 43.70 -0.68 -39.55
C SER A 13 44.27 -1.15 -38.21
N LEU A 14 43.94 -2.35 -37.75
CA LEU A 14 44.49 -2.90 -36.51
C LEU A 14 46.00 -3.16 -36.61
N MET A 15 46.47 -3.64 -37.77
CA MET A 15 47.89 -3.90 -38.03
C MET A 15 48.68 -2.60 -38.21
N GLN A 16 48.08 -1.54 -38.79
CA GLN A 16 48.69 -0.21 -38.85
C GLN A 16 48.74 0.49 -37.49
N ILE A 17 47.71 0.32 -36.64
CA ILE A 17 47.74 0.82 -35.25
C ILE A 17 48.76 0.05 -34.42
N LEU A 18 48.89 -1.28 -34.60
CA LEU A 18 49.96 -2.08 -33.98
C LEU A 18 51.35 -1.65 -34.48
N PHE A 19 51.50 -1.34 -35.76
CA PHE A 19 52.79 -0.95 -36.35
C PHE A 19 53.21 0.48 -35.94
N VAL A 20 52.25 1.41 -35.81
CA VAL A 20 52.50 2.76 -35.29
C VAL A 20 52.79 2.74 -33.79
N THR A 21 52.20 1.82 -33.02
CA THR A 21 52.56 1.63 -31.59
C THR A 21 53.91 0.91 -31.42
N MET A 22 54.31 0.04 -32.34
CA MET A 22 55.61 -0.63 -32.32
C MET A 22 56.77 0.29 -32.77
N LEU A 23 56.51 1.29 -33.61
CA LEU A 23 57.53 2.26 -34.05
C LEU A 23 57.92 3.30 -32.98
N PHE A 24 57.17 3.43 -31.88
CA PHE A 24 57.51 4.28 -30.74
C PHE A 24 58.24 3.50 -29.61
N ALA A 25 58.56 2.23 -29.81
CA ALA A 25 59.19 1.36 -28.81
C ALA A 25 60.66 1.01 -29.15
N LEU A 26 61.43 1.99 -29.60
CA LEU A 26 62.89 1.91 -29.52
C LEU A 26 63.31 2.44 -28.13
N PRO A 27 63.78 1.60 -27.20
CA PRO A 27 64.37 2.10 -25.98
C PRO A 27 65.67 2.79 -26.40
N ALA A 28 65.68 4.12 -26.39
CA ALA A 28 66.92 4.83 -26.45
C ALA A 28 67.71 4.39 -25.20
N LEU A 29 68.82 3.66 -25.40
CA LEU A 29 69.86 3.51 -24.37
C LEU A 29 70.44 4.91 -24.12
N VAL A 30 69.70 5.72 -23.39
CA VAL A 30 70.17 6.96 -22.81
C VAL A 30 70.83 6.53 -21.52
N SER A 31 72.17 6.54 -21.51
CA SER A 31 72.94 6.62 -20.27
C SER A 31 72.30 7.70 -19.41
N ALA A 32 71.91 7.39 -18.18
CA ALA A 32 71.30 8.34 -17.26
C ALA A 32 72.33 9.43 -16.92
N GLY A 33 72.38 10.49 -17.73
CA GLY A 33 73.13 11.70 -17.38
C GLY A 33 72.49 12.37 -16.16
N PRO A 34 73.22 13.22 -15.42
CA PRO A 34 72.67 13.91 -14.27
C PRO A 34 71.47 14.78 -14.68
N ALA A 35 70.42 14.77 -13.87
CA ALA A 35 69.26 15.63 -14.05
C ALA A 35 69.68 17.09 -13.85
N VAL A 36 69.43 17.96 -14.83
CA VAL A 36 69.87 19.35 -14.79
C VAL A 36 68.72 20.26 -14.35
N TRP A 37 68.93 21.00 -13.26
CA TRP A 37 68.01 22.06 -12.83
C TRP A 37 68.49 23.41 -13.37
N ASP A 38 67.94 23.85 -14.50
CA ASP A 38 68.40 25.03 -15.24
C ASP A 38 68.01 26.40 -14.64
N GLY A 39 67.41 26.43 -13.44
CA GLY A 39 66.98 27.65 -12.75
C GLY A 39 65.72 28.33 -13.33
N TYR A 40 65.32 28.00 -14.57
CA TYR A 40 64.03 28.41 -15.16
C TYR A 40 62.97 27.33 -15.03
N SER A 41 63.39 26.09 -14.80
CA SER A 41 62.55 24.95 -14.49
C SER A 41 61.72 25.22 -13.25
N LYS A 42 60.40 24.99 -13.36
CA LYS A 42 59.46 25.05 -12.23
C LYS A 42 59.07 23.66 -11.73
N ARG A 43 59.26 22.65 -12.57
CA ARG A 43 58.94 21.24 -12.34
C ARG A 43 59.84 20.40 -13.23
N LEU A 44 60.47 19.37 -12.68
CA LEU A 44 61.27 18.39 -13.41
C LEU A 44 60.89 16.98 -12.99
N GLU A 45 60.48 16.15 -13.96
CA GLU A 45 60.21 14.73 -13.72
C GLU A 45 61.52 13.95 -13.70
N LEU A 46 61.81 13.28 -12.59
CA LEU A 46 63.04 12.51 -12.39
C LEU A 46 63.02 11.05 -12.90
N PRO A 47 61.89 10.36 -13.22
CA PRO A 47 61.90 8.92 -13.53
C PRO A 47 62.86 8.48 -14.64
N ARG A 48 63.16 9.35 -15.61
CA ARG A 48 64.09 9.05 -16.71
C ARG A 48 65.56 9.01 -16.29
N TYR A 49 65.89 9.70 -15.20
CA TYR A 49 67.25 9.83 -14.65
C TYR A 49 67.47 8.93 -13.44
N VAL A 50 66.45 8.16 -13.05
CA VAL A 50 66.52 7.27 -11.90
C VAL A 50 67.11 5.93 -12.32
N GLU A 51 68.04 5.46 -11.52
CA GLU A 51 68.55 4.10 -11.55
C GLU A 51 68.09 3.37 -10.29
N TYR A 52 67.90 2.06 -10.38
CA TYR A 52 67.43 1.25 -9.26
C TYR A 52 68.23 -0.04 -9.11
N TRP A 53 68.26 -0.55 -7.89
CA TRP A 53 68.93 -1.78 -7.50
C TRP A 53 68.09 -2.51 -6.46
N GLU A 54 67.97 -3.83 -6.61
CA GLU A 54 67.21 -4.70 -5.71
C GLU A 54 68.09 -5.06 -4.50
N GLU A 55 67.59 -4.84 -3.29
CA GLU A 55 68.29 -5.16 -2.05
C GLU A 55 68.25 -6.69 -1.83
N PRO A 56 69.40 -7.38 -1.68
CA PRO A 56 69.46 -8.79 -1.31
C PRO A 56 68.86 -9.05 0.08
N ASP A 57 68.61 -10.32 0.41
CA ASP A 57 68.09 -10.74 1.72
C ASP A 57 68.93 -10.19 2.89
N GLY A 58 68.44 -9.12 3.52
CA GLY A 58 69.05 -8.45 4.68
C GLY A 58 69.25 -6.94 4.46
N ALA A 59 68.87 -6.12 5.44
CA ALA A 59 68.95 -4.67 5.32
C ALA A 59 70.40 -4.19 5.07
N VAL A 60 70.60 -3.48 3.97
CA VAL A 60 71.91 -2.97 3.55
C VAL A 60 72.05 -1.51 3.99
N SER A 61 73.25 -1.14 4.47
CA SER A 61 73.52 0.24 4.88
C SER A 61 73.83 1.14 3.67
N LEU A 62 73.52 2.44 3.76
CA LEU A 62 73.88 3.42 2.73
C LEU A 62 75.35 3.33 2.31
N ASN A 63 76.27 3.13 3.27
CA ASN A 63 77.71 3.06 2.98
C ASN A 63 78.06 1.87 2.06
N SER A 64 77.36 0.75 2.21
CA SER A 64 77.53 -0.42 1.34
C SER A 64 76.96 -0.16 -0.05
N VAL A 65 75.77 0.46 -0.12
CA VAL A 65 75.11 0.83 -1.39
C VAL A 65 75.94 1.83 -2.20
N ARG A 66 76.60 2.78 -1.53
CA ARG A 66 77.51 3.74 -2.15
C ARG A 66 78.75 3.12 -2.79
N GLN A 67 79.17 1.95 -2.33
CA GLN A 67 80.33 1.23 -2.84
C GLN A 67 79.97 0.27 -3.99
N LEU A 68 78.68 0.16 -4.34
CA LEU A 68 78.24 -0.71 -5.42
C LEU A 68 78.79 -0.21 -6.77
N PRO A 69 79.31 -1.11 -7.62
CA PRO A 69 79.72 -0.77 -8.96
C PRO A 69 78.56 -0.20 -9.81
N GLU A 70 78.84 0.77 -10.69
CA GLU A 70 77.81 1.38 -11.54
C GLU A 70 77.04 0.36 -12.41
N HIS A 71 77.66 -0.75 -12.79
CA HIS A 71 77.03 -1.76 -13.65
C HIS A 71 75.95 -2.60 -12.95
N GLU A 72 75.88 -2.56 -11.62
CA GLU A 72 74.80 -3.24 -10.87
C GLU A 72 73.50 -2.43 -10.88
N TRP A 73 73.59 -1.13 -11.13
CA TRP A 73 72.43 -0.25 -11.18
C TRP A 73 71.69 -0.39 -12.52
N GLN A 74 70.38 -0.60 -12.44
CA GLN A 74 69.53 -0.73 -13.60
C GLN A 74 68.92 0.64 -13.93
N PRO A 75 69.16 1.22 -15.12
CA PRO A 75 68.52 2.46 -15.51
C PRO A 75 67.03 2.22 -15.74
N ASN A 76 66.16 3.07 -15.19
CA ASN A 76 64.72 2.96 -15.42
C ASN A 76 64.37 3.25 -16.89
N GLY A 77 64.91 4.34 -17.46
CA GLY A 77 64.73 4.69 -18.88
C GLY A 77 63.29 4.95 -19.33
N LYS A 78 62.32 4.97 -18.39
CA LYS A 78 60.88 5.13 -18.63
C LYS A 78 60.36 6.41 -17.99
N ASP A 79 59.15 6.82 -18.41
CA ASP A 79 58.44 7.99 -17.88
C ASP A 79 57.88 7.80 -16.46
N SER A 80 57.98 6.59 -15.90
CA SER A 80 57.56 6.29 -14.53
C SER A 80 58.41 5.16 -13.96
N VAL A 81 58.64 5.19 -12.65
CA VAL A 81 59.29 4.11 -11.89
C VAL A 81 58.18 3.26 -11.28
N SER A 82 57.94 2.08 -11.83
CA SER A 82 56.96 1.14 -11.28
C SER A 82 57.36 -0.30 -11.57
N LEU A 83 57.41 -1.10 -10.50
CA LEU A 83 57.86 -2.49 -10.50
C LEU A 83 56.74 -3.48 -10.14
N GLY A 84 55.49 -2.99 -9.97
CA GLY A 84 54.32 -3.83 -9.69
C GLY A 84 54.15 -4.12 -8.19
N TYR A 85 53.58 -5.27 -7.84
CA TYR A 85 53.49 -5.75 -6.44
C TYR A 85 54.55 -6.83 -6.23
N GLY A 86 55.33 -6.72 -5.15
CA GLY A 86 56.39 -7.66 -4.78
C GLY A 86 56.79 -7.47 -3.32
N ASP A 87 57.68 -8.33 -2.84
CA ASP A 87 58.22 -8.25 -1.47
C ASP A 87 59.60 -7.60 -1.42
N GLU A 88 60.16 -7.30 -2.58
CA GLU A 88 61.56 -6.90 -2.68
C GLU A 88 61.72 -5.43 -2.33
N VAL A 89 62.79 -5.14 -1.60
CA VAL A 89 63.18 -3.78 -1.25
C VAL A 89 64.05 -3.23 -2.37
N TYR A 90 63.78 -2.00 -2.78
CA TYR A 90 64.57 -1.36 -3.85
C TYR A 90 65.26 -0.10 -3.34
N TRP A 91 66.50 0.05 -3.78
CA TRP A 91 67.23 1.31 -3.72
C TRP A 91 67.12 2.03 -5.05
N PHE A 92 66.85 3.33 -4.99
CA PHE A 92 66.81 4.23 -6.13
C PHE A 92 67.87 5.30 -5.95
N ARG A 93 68.57 5.67 -7.02
CA ARG A 93 69.49 6.79 -7.02
C ARG A 93 69.23 7.74 -8.18
N VAL A 94 69.45 9.02 -7.94
CA VAL A 94 69.42 10.06 -8.96
C VAL A 94 70.41 11.16 -8.61
N ASN A 95 71.16 11.63 -9.60
CA ASN A 95 72.09 12.74 -9.46
C ASN A 95 71.47 14.00 -10.09
N ILE A 96 71.52 15.11 -9.36
CA ILE A 96 70.95 16.39 -9.75
C ILE A 96 72.06 17.43 -9.74
N ARG A 97 72.16 18.19 -10.84
CA ARG A 97 73.13 19.27 -10.98
C ARG A 97 72.42 20.60 -11.21
N ASN A 98 72.85 21.63 -10.49
CA ASN A 98 72.42 23.01 -10.72
C ASN A 98 73.56 23.81 -11.39
N PRO A 99 73.55 23.98 -12.73
CA PRO A 99 74.56 24.77 -13.43
C PRO A 99 74.41 26.28 -13.20
N GLY A 100 73.37 26.74 -12.51
CA GLY A 100 73.20 28.15 -12.15
C GLY A 100 74.10 28.55 -10.97
N SER A 101 74.38 29.85 -10.83
CA SER A 101 75.19 30.38 -9.71
C SER A 101 74.38 30.69 -8.44
N GLY A 102 73.06 30.49 -8.46
CA GLY A 102 72.16 30.76 -7.34
C GLY A 102 71.73 29.49 -6.61
N THR A 103 71.46 29.61 -5.31
CA THR A 103 70.87 28.53 -4.50
C THR A 103 69.38 28.41 -4.82
N ALA A 104 68.96 27.23 -5.30
CA ALA A 104 67.56 26.92 -5.54
C ALA A 104 66.94 26.26 -4.28
N SER A 105 65.78 26.73 -3.85
CA SER A 105 65.00 26.07 -2.79
C SER A 105 63.98 25.15 -3.44
N LEU A 106 64.06 23.85 -3.15
CA LEU A 106 63.34 22.82 -3.91
C LEU A 106 62.56 21.89 -2.98
N PHE A 107 61.55 21.23 -3.54
CA PHE A 107 60.90 20.05 -2.97
C PHE A 107 61.15 18.84 -3.84
N LEU A 108 61.63 17.76 -3.23
CA LEU A 108 61.51 16.42 -3.81
C LEU A 108 60.14 15.87 -3.44
N GLU A 109 59.25 15.74 -4.42
CA GLU A 109 57.95 15.08 -4.26
C GLU A 109 58.05 13.60 -4.60
N ILE A 110 57.64 12.75 -3.66
CA ILE A 110 57.34 11.34 -3.90
C ILE A 110 55.82 11.21 -3.94
N GLY A 111 55.28 11.22 -5.15
CA GLY A 111 53.84 11.36 -5.42
C GLY A 111 53.02 10.08 -5.23
N TYR A 112 53.37 9.22 -4.27
CA TYR A 112 52.61 8.01 -3.95
C TYR A 112 52.52 7.82 -2.43
N PRO A 113 51.40 8.21 -1.80
CA PRO A 113 51.34 8.44 -0.35
C PRO A 113 51.13 7.18 0.50
N VAL A 114 50.97 6.02 -0.14
CA VAL A 114 50.68 4.70 0.48
C VAL A 114 51.91 3.77 0.49
N LEU A 115 53.10 4.36 0.41
CA LEU A 115 54.36 3.65 0.60
C LEU A 115 54.63 3.46 2.09
N ASP A 116 54.96 2.23 2.50
CA ASP A 116 55.04 1.84 3.91
C ASP A 116 56.23 2.49 4.61
N HIS A 117 57.43 2.29 4.05
CA HIS A 117 58.70 2.81 4.56
C HIS A 117 59.52 3.40 3.42
N VAL A 118 59.88 4.67 3.56
CA VAL A 118 60.71 5.39 2.58
C VAL A 118 61.81 6.13 3.31
N GLU A 119 63.06 5.76 3.05
CA GLU A 119 64.22 6.48 3.56
C GLU A 119 64.82 7.31 2.44
N VAL A 120 65.01 8.60 2.67
CA VAL A 120 65.63 9.53 1.72
C VAL A 120 66.95 10.01 2.30
N TYR A 121 68.01 9.89 1.51
CA TYR A 121 69.36 10.33 1.84
C TYR A 121 69.80 11.37 0.80
N LEU A 122 70.12 12.57 1.26
CA LEU A 122 70.64 13.66 0.42
C LEU A 122 72.14 13.79 0.65
N LEU A 123 72.93 13.59 -0.41
CA LEU A 123 74.38 13.73 -0.37
C LEU A 123 74.81 14.88 -1.27
N GLU A 124 75.52 15.85 -0.71
CA GLU A 124 76.13 16.97 -1.45
C GLU A 124 77.63 16.72 -1.50
N ASP A 125 78.20 16.67 -2.70
CA ASP A 125 79.63 16.33 -2.95
C ASP A 125 80.08 15.03 -2.26
N GLY A 126 79.15 14.08 -2.07
CA GLY A 126 79.41 12.79 -1.44
C GLY A 126 79.35 12.77 0.09
N GLU A 127 79.12 13.89 0.75
CA GLU A 127 78.86 13.95 2.20
C GLU A 127 77.35 13.91 2.48
N LEU A 128 76.94 13.15 3.50
CA LEU A 128 75.53 13.05 3.87
C LEU A 128 75.08 14.35 4.55
N VAL A 129 74.22 15.11 3.87
CA VAL A 129 73.69 16.38 4.38
C VAL A 129 72.42 16.16 5.18
N GLU A 130 71.53 15.29 4.69
CA GLU A 130 70.22 15.09 5.29
C GLU A 130 69.72 13.66 5.14
N ARG A 131 69.04 13.16 6.18
CA ARG A 131 68.32 11.88 6.16
C ARG A 131 66.89 12.12 6.61
N GLN A 132 65.92 11.66 5.83
CA GLN A 132 64.50 11.71 6.16
C GLN A 132 63.91 10.30 6.18
N LEU A 133 63.14 10.00 7.23
CA LEU A 133 62.36 8.77 7.35
C LEU A 133 60.90 9.10 7.13
N LEU A 134 60.34 8.53 6.07
CA LEU A 134 58.99 8.78 5.56
C LEU A 134 58.26 7.44 5.40
N GLY A 135 57.00 7.51 4.99
CA GLY A 135 56.12 6.37 4.84
C GLY A 135 54.79 6.54 5.58
N ASP A 136 53.81 5.68 5.29
CA ASP A 136 52.51 5.68 5.96
C ASP A 136 52.47 4.82 7.24
N LYS A 137 53.55 4.07 7.51
CA LYS A 137 53.80 3.42 8.80
C LYS A 137 54.30 4.37 9.88
N GLN A 138 54.62 5.61 9.52
CA GLN A 138 54.92 6.67 10.46
C GLN A 138 53.68 7.54 10.68
N PRO A 139 53.44 8.02 11.92
CA PRO A 139 52.41 9.01 12.18
C PRO A 139 52.56 10.23 11.26
N PHE A 140 51.45 10.73 10.73
CA PHE A 140 51.44 11.78 9.71
C PHE A 140 52.20 13.04 10.13
N TYR A 141 52.18 13.38 11.43
CA TYR A 141 52.82 14.58 11.97
C TYR A 141 54.35 14.55 11.99
N GLN A 142 54.98 13.39 11.72
CA GLN A 142 56.43 13.28 11.60
C GLN A 142 56.95 13.75 10.23
N ARG A 143 56.04 14.01 9.28
CA ARG A 143 56.42 14.50 7.95
C ARG A 143 57.00 15.91 8.07
N PRO A 144 58.11 16.22 7.35
CA PRO A 144 58.69 17.57 7.34
C PRO A 144 57.70 18.65 6.91
N ILE A 145 56.82 18.31 5.97
CA ILE A 145 55.76 19.17 5.45
C ILE A 145 54.45 18.41 5.58
N TYR A 146 53.44 19.06 6.16
CA TYR A 146 52.08 18.51 6.34
C TYR A 146 51.32 18.43 5.01
N HIS A 147 51.75 17.51 4.16
CA HIS A 147 51.17 17.25 2.86
C HIS A 147 50.92 15.75 2.68
N ARG A 148 49.87 15.41 1.92
CA ARG A 148 49.46 14.02 1.64
C ARG A 148 50.53 13.21 0.93
N ASN A 149 51.26 13.80 -0.01
CA ASN A 149 52.44 13.19 -0.63
C ASN A 149 53.67 13.48 0.23
N PHE A 150 54.70 12.66 0.10
CA PHE A 150 55.95 12.90 0.81
C PHE A 150 56.73 14.01 0.11
N LEU A 151 57.05 15.07 0.86
CA LEU A 151 57.83 16.20 0.38
C LEU A 151 59.09 16.33 1.23
N VAL A 152 60.25 16.31 0.59
CA VAL A 152 61.54 16.56 1.23
C VAL A 152 62.03 17.94 0.80
N PRO A 153 62.07 18.93 1.71
CA PRO A 153 62.65 20.24 1.44
C PRO A 153 64.17 20.16 1.42
N PHE A 154 64.81 20.77 0.42
CA PHE A 154 66.25 20.94 0.43
C PHE A 154 66.66 22.18 -0.38
N SER A 155 67.92 22.60 -0.20
CA SER A 155 68.52 23.68 -0.96
C SER A 155 69.63 23.11 -1.85
N LEU A 156 69.63 23.50 -3.13
CA LEU A 156 70.63 23.08 -4.10
C LEU A 156 71.51 24.28 -4.47
N SER A 157 72.72 24.29 -3.93
CA SER A 157 73.73 25.33 -4.21
C SER A 157 74.17 25.29 -5.68
N GLY A 158 74.57 26.44 -6.22
CA GLY A 158 75.07 26.53 -7.58
C GLY A 158 76.39 25.78 -7.77
N ASP A 159 76.57 25.15 -8.93
CA ASP A 159 77.70 24.29 -9.31
C ASP A 159 77.88 22.97 -8.53
N ASN A 160 77.11 22.74 -7.46
CA ASN A 160 77.16 21.49 -6.68
C ASN A 160 76.37 20.37 -7.36
N GLU A 161 76.84 19.13 -7.16
CA GLU A 161 76.13 17.91 -7.52
C GLU A 161 75.51 17.29 -6.27
N LEU A 162 74.20 17.08 -6.32
CA LEU A 162 73.44 16.43 -5.26
C LEU A 162 73.03 15.02 -5.70
N SER A 163 73.50 14.03 -4.96
CA SER A 163 73.08 12.63 -5.12
C SER A 163 71.97 12.31 -4.13
N ILE A 164 70.83 11.86 -4.64
CA ILE A 164 69.70 11.43 -3.83
C ILE A 164 69.63 9.91 -3.88
N TYR A 165 69.66 9.27 -2.71
CA TYR A 165 69.38 7.84 -2.56
C TYR A 165 68.05 7.65 -1.83
N LEU A 166 67.22 6.75 -2.34
CA LEU A 166 65.95 6.38 -1.73
C LEU A 166 65.91 4.88 -1.51
N ARG A 167 65.63 4.44 -0.28
CA ARG A 167 65.31 3.04 0.02
C ARG A 167 63.80 2.92 0.23
N VAL A 168 63.13 2.09 -0.57
CA VAL A 168 61.69 1.88 -0.48
C VAL A 168 61.39 0.42 -0.14
N ASP A 169 60.70 0.23 0.98
CA ASP A 169 60.18 -1.05 1.47
C ASP A 169 58.67 -0.89 1.66
N THR A 170 57.87 -1.61 0.87
CA THR A 170 56.41 -1.46 0.88
C THR A 170 55.69 -2.74 0.52
N THR A 171 54.55 -2.97 1.17
CA THR A 171 53.63 -4.06 0.82
C THR A 171 52.60 -3.66 -0.25
N SER A 172 52.56 -2.39 -0.62
CA SER A 172 51.77 -1.84 -1.72
C SER A 172 52.45 -2.05 -3.08
N SER A 173 51.90 -1.48 -4.15
CA SER A 173 52.59 -1.51 -5.44
C SER A 173 53.85 -0.63 -5.37
N MET A 174 55.01 -1.18 -5.71
CA MET A 174 56.27 -0.47 -5.80
C MET A 174 56.22 0.58 -6.93
N GLN A 175 55.81 1.80 -6.57
CA GLN A 175 55.69 2.95 -7.45
C GLN A 175 56.37 4.16 -6.80
N VAL A 176 57.40 4.68 -7.45
CA VAL A 176 58.19 5.79 -6.91
C VAL A 176 58.20 6.96 -7.91
N PRO A 177 57.05 7.64 -8.09
CA PRO A 177 56.96 8.82 -8.94
C PRO A 177 57.71 9.98 -8.26
N LEU A 178 58.87 10.32 -8.82
CA LEU A 178 59.78 11.35 -8.31
C LEU A 178 59.70 12.61 -9.15
N THR A 179 59.28 13.72 -8.53
CA THR A 179 59.21 15.01 -9.20
C THR A 179 59.92 16.05 -8.37
N LEU A 180 60.79 16.83 -9.01
CA LEU A 180 61.46 17.96 -8.40
C LEU A 180 60.67 19.23 -8.69
N TRP A 181 60.41 20.02 -7.65
CA TRP A 181 59.62 21.24 -7.75
C TRP A 181 60.37 22.44 -7.19
N ASP A 182 60.19 23.58 -7.86
CA ASP A 182 60.37 24.87 -7.21
C ASP A 182 59.29 25.05 -6.14
N GLN A 183 59.65 25.58 -4.97
CA GLN A 183 58.73 25.64 -3.83
C GLN A 183 57.48 26.49 -4.12
N ASP A 184 57.62 27.64 -4.77
CA ASP A 184 56.49 28.51 -5.11
C ASP A 184 55.62 27.88 -6.20
N ALA A 185 56.25 27.27 -7.21
CA ALA A 185 55.54 26.56 -8.26
C ALA A 185 54.73 25.38 -7.74
N PHE A 186 55.24 24.66 -6.73
CA PHE A 186 54.53 23.56 -6.08
C PHE A 186 53.22 24.04 -5.46
N TYR A 187 53.26 25.09 -4.63
CA TYR A 187 52.05 25.61 -3.98
C TYR A 187 51.00 26.11 -4.97
N VAL A 188 51.42 26.75 -6.07
CA VAL A 188 50.52 27.18 -7.15
C VAL A 188 49.86 25.98 -7.83
N ALA A 189 50.62 24.92 -8.12
CA ALA A 189 50.09 23.71 -8.73
C ALA A 189 49.15 22.94 -7.78
N GLU A 190 49.50 22.86 -6.49
CA GLU A 190 48.71 22.15 -5.49
C GLU A 190 47.41 22.89 -5.16
N GLN A 191 47.37 24.22 -5.24
CA GLN A 191 46.14 24.99 -5.06
C GLN A 191 45.05 24.55 -6.06
N ALA A 192 45.40 24.36 -7.33
CA ALA A 192 44.47 23.90 -8.35
C ALA A 192 44.00 22.45 -8.11
N ARG A 193 44.90 21.56 -7.67
CA ARG A 193 44.58 20.16 -7.32
C ARG A 193 43.64 20.08 -6.11
N SER A 194 43.96 20.83 -5.05
CA SER A 194 43.15 20.92 -3.84
C SER A 194 41.75 21.46 -4.12
N LEU A 195 41.61 22.45 -5.01
CA LEU A 195 40.30 22.96 -5.43
C LEU A 195 39.48 21.88 -6.16
N PHE A 196 40.10 21.13 -7.07
CA PHE A 196 39.44 20.03 -7.78
C PHE A 196 38.93 18.94 -6.82
N GLU A 197 39.74 18.55 -5.85
CA GLU A 197 39.35 17.58 -4.82
C GLU A 197 38.25 18.11 -3.91
N GLY A 198 38.32 19.37 -3.50
CA GLY A 198 37.27 20.04 -2.74
C GLY A 198 35.93 20.03 -3.46
N ILE A 199 35.92 20.27 -4.77
CA ILE A 199 34.71 20.17 -5.60
C ILE A 199 34.18 18.74 -5.62
N TYR A 200 35.05 17.73 -5.82
CA TYR A 200 34.64 16.33 -5.84
C TYR A 200 34.00 15.90 -4.52
N TYR A 201 34.68 16.09 -3.39
CA TYR A 201 34.14 15.71 -2.07
C TYR A 201 32.90 16.54 -1.70
N GLY A 202 32.85 17.81 -2.10
CA GLY A 202 31.69 18.68 -1.92
C GLY A 202 30.44 18.18 -2.66
N ILE A 203 30.57 17.80 -3.94
CA ILE A 203 29.48 17.19 -4.71
C ILE A 203 29.00 15.91 -4.00
N VAL A 204 29.92 15.01 -3.66
CA VAL A 204 29.53 13.72 -3.05
C VAL A 204 28.85 13.94 -1.69
N LEU A 205 29.34 14.84 -0.85
CA LEU A 205 28.72 15.17 0.44
C LEU A 205 27.29 15.69 0.28
N VAL A 206 27.07 16.66 -0.62
CA VAL A 206 25.72 17.18 -0.90
C VAL A 206 24.81 16.05 -1.40
N MET A 207 25.33 15.16 -2.24
CA MET A 207 24.56 14.02 -2.75
C MET A 207 24.24 12.99 -1.66
N ILE A 208 25.13 12.74 -0.70
CA ILE A 208 24.84 11.91 0.48
C ILE A 208 23.68 12.50 1.28
N LEU A 209 23.78 13.80 1.64
CA LEU A 209 22.76 14.48 2.43
C LEU A 209 21.41 14.54 1.71
N TYR A 210 21.41 14.85 0.41
CA TYR A 210 20.22 14.85 -0.43
C TYR A 210 19.53 13.49 -0.44
N ASN A 211 20.28 12.41 -0.71
CA ASN A 211 19.71 11.07 -0.79
C ASN A 211 19.24 10.55 0.57
N LEU A 212 19.88 10.98 1.67
CA LEU A 212 19.39 10.70 3.02
C LEU A 212 18.09 11.43 3.34
N PHE A 213 17.95 12.69 2.93
CA PHE A 213 16.69 13.44 3.05
C PHE A 213 15.57 12.79 2.25
N VAL A 214 15.84 12.39 1.00
CA VAL A 214 14.87 11.68 0.18
C VAL A 214 14.50 10.33 0.80
N TYR A 215 15.46 9.59 1.35
CA TYR A 215 15.18 8.36 2.11
C TYR A 215 14.23 8.61 3.28
N MET A 216 14.47 9.63 4.10
CA MET A 216 13.59 9.97 5.23
C MET A 216 12.19 10.36 4.76
N ALA A 217 12.07 11.02 3.61
CA ALA A 217 10.78 11.44 3.05
C ALA A 217 9.99 10.29 2.39
N VAL A 218 10.68 9.29 1.84
CA VAL A 218 10.08 8.27 0.96
C VAL A 218 10.04 6.88 1.61
N GLY A 219 10.99 6.57 2.49
CA GLY A 219 11.11 5.28 3.18
C GLY A 219 11.64 4.14 2.31
N GLU A 220 12.03 4.37 1.06
CA GLU A 220 12.49 3.31 0.16
C GLU A 220 13.94 2.90 0.46
N ARG A 221 14.14 1.62 0.80
CA ARG A 221 15.46 1.06 1.20
C ARG A 221 16.55 1.16 0.14
N SER A 222 16.20 1.30 -1.14
CA SER A 222 17.17 1.47 -2.23
C SER A 222 18.09 2.69 -2.01
N PHE A 223 17.56 3.76 -1.42
CA PHE A 223 18.34 4.96 -1.11
C PHE A 223 19.40 4.71 -0.03
N LEU A 224 19.13 3.85 0.96
CA LEU A 224 20.09 3.56 2.02
C LEU A 224 21.33 2.83 1.49
N HIS A 225 21.12 1.84 0.62
CA HIS A 225 22.22 1.12 -0.05
C HIS A 225 22.98 2.05 -0.97
N TYR A 226 22.28 2.95 -1.68
CA TYR A 226 22.91 3.96 -2.51
C TYR A 226 23.79 4.92 -1.69
N VAL A 227 23.30 5.43 -0.57
CA VAL A 227 24.06 6.27 0.37
C VAL A 227 25.31 5.54 0.84
N GLY A 228 25.19 4.25 1.21
CA GLY A 228 26.36 3.44 1.58
C GLY A 228 27.41 3.36 0.47
N TYR A 229 26.98 3.19 -0.78
CA TYR A 229 27.87 3.15 -1.94
C TYR A 229 28.59 4.49 -2.17
N ILE A 230 27.84 5.60 -2.20
CA ILE A 230 28.41 6.93 -2.45
C ILE A 230 29.19 7.47 -1.25
N ALA A 231 29.04 6.91 -0.05
CA ALA A 231 29.90 7.19 1.10
C ALA A 231 31.19 6.36 1.08
N ALA A 232 31.12 5.08 0.70
CA ALA A 232 32.29 4.20 0.65
C ALA A 232 33.28 4.60 -0.45
N MET A 233 32.80 5.03 -1.61
CA MET A 233 33.66 5.39 -2.75
C MET A 233 34.64 6.56 -2.50
N PRO A 234 34.19 7.74 -2.02
CA PRO A 234 35.11 8.83 -1.70
C PRO A 234 36.06 8.48 -0.57
N LEU A 235 35.65 7.65 0.41
CA LEU A 235 36.54 7.19 1.48
C LEU A 235 37.63 6.25 0.97
N PHE A 236 37.30 5.36 0.03
CA PHE A 236 38.30 4.56 -0.69
C PHE A 236 39.31 5.45 -1.42
N LEU A 237 38.83 6.42 -2.21
CA LEU A 237 39.72 7.33 -2.94
C LEU A 237 40.54 8.23 -2.02
N ALA A 238 39.95 8.74 -0.93
CA ALA A 238 40.64 9.54 0.06
C ALA A 238 41.73 8.75 0.77
N SER A 239 41.51 7.45 1.01
CA SER A 239 42.53 6.55 1.57
C SER A 239 43.65 6.30 0.57
N LEU A 240 43.31 6.00 -0.70
CA LEU A 240 44.30 5.76 -1.76
C LEU A 240 45.15 6.99 -2.10
N HIS A 241 44.58 8.19 -2.01
CA HIS A 241 45.27 9.47 -2.28
C HIS A 241 45.89 10.10 -1.02
N GLY A 242 45.84 9.43 0.14
CA GLY A 242 46.41 9.92 1.40
C GLY A 242 45.66 11.08 2.08
N VAL A 243 44.56 11.56 1.50
CA VAL A 243 43.72 12.63 2.05
C VAL A 243 43.07 12.21 3.38
N ALA A 244 42.60 10.97 3.46
CA ALA A 244 41.98 10.45 4.68
C ALA A 244 43.02 10.32 5.82
N PHE A 245 44.25 9.94 5.49
CA PHE A 245 45.34 9.91 6.47
C PHE A 245 45.65 11.33 6.98
N GLN A 246 45.71 12.32 6.09
CA GLN A 246 45.98 13.70 6.46
C GLN A 246 44.92 14.31 7.39
N TYR A 247 43.63 14.04 7.16
CA TYR A 247 42.55 14.78 7.84
C TYR A 247 41.67 13.96 8.79
N LEU A 248 41.49 12.65 8.56
CA LEU A 248 40.53 11.83 9.32
C LEU A 248 41.22 10.99 10.40
N TRP A 249 42.39 10.43 10.11
CA TRP A 249 43.10 9.53 11.04
C TRP A 249 44.63 9.63 10.97
N PRO A 250 45.23 10.83 11.19
CA PRO A 250 46.66 11.08 11.01
C PRO A 250 47.60 10.23 11.89
N GLU A 251 47.09 9.63 12.96
CA GLU A 251 47.88 8.80 13.87
C GLU A 251 47.65 7.30 13.67
N ALA A 252 46.58 6.90 12.99
CA ALA A 252 46.16 5.50 12.88
C ALA A 252 46.83 4.80 11.69
N THR A 253 48.14 4.62 11.77
CA THR A 253 48.97 4.00 10.71
C THR A 253 48.49 2.60 10.34
N TRP A 254 48.07 1.79 11.31
CA TRP A 254 47.51 0.46 11.06
C TRP A 254 46.18 0.51 10.29
N TRP A 255 45.29 1.43 10.65
CA TRP A 255 44.00 1.58 9.98
C TRP A 255 44.15 2.11 8.56
N ASN A 256 45.18 2.93 8.30
CA ASN A 256 45.39 3.57 7.01
C ASN A 256 45.46 2.58 5.84
N ASP A 257 46.25 1.50 5.97
CA ASP A 257 46.31 0.43 4.98
C ASP A 257 44.97 -0.29 4.83
N GLN A 258 44.38 -0.66 5.97
CA GLN A 258 43.19 -1.49 6.01
C GLN A 258 41.99 -0.74 5.44
N ALA A 259 41.93 0.57 5.61
CA ALA A 259 40.90 1.43 5.05
C ALA A 259 40.78 1.25 3.53
N ILE A 260 41.89 1.13 2.79
CA ILE A 260 41.85 0.95 1.33
C ILE A 260 41.10 -0.34 0.97
N THR A 261 41.43 -1.46 1.61
CA THR A 261 40.79 -2.75 1.30
C THR A 261 39.35 -2.81 1.81
N VAL A 262 39.08 -2.29 3.02
CA VAL A 262 37.76 -2.26 3.62
C VAL A 262 36.81 -1.40 2.79
N PHE A 263 37.17 -0.16 2.48
CA PHE A 263 36.29 0.73 1.72
C PHE A 263 36.08 0.26 0.28
N LEU A 264 37.10 -0.30 -0.38
CA LEU A 264 36.92 -0.88 -1.72
C LEU A 264 35.93 -2.05 -1.71
N ASN A 265 35.99 -2.92 -0.70
CA ASN A 265 35.01 -4.00 -0.56
C ASN A 265 33.61 -3.47 -0.19
N LEU A 266 33.51 -2.42 0.62
CA LEU A 266 32.23 -1.76 0.92
C LEU A 266 31.61 -1.12 -0.34
N VAL A 267 32.40 -0.58 -1.25
CA VAL A 267 31.94 -0.11 -2.57
C VAL A 267 31.27 -1.25 -3.33
N VAL A 268 31.89 -2.43 -3.37
CA VAL A 268 31.32 -3.62 -4.05
C VAL A 268 30.04 -4.11 -3.35
N LEU A 269 30.04 -4.16 -2.02
CA LEU A 269 28.91 -4.60 -1.22
C LEU A 269 27.69 -3.69 -1.40
N PHE A 270 27.86 -2.39 -1.14
CA PHE A 270 26.77 -1.43 -1.26
C PHE A 270 26.36 -1.20 -2.71
N GLY A 271 27.34 -1.16 -3.63
CA GLY A 271 27.09 -1.06 -5.06
C GLY A 271 26.24 -2.23 -5.56
N GLY A 272 26.61 -3.47 -5.20
CA GLY A 272 25.91 -4.68 -5.67
C GLY A 272 24.54 -4.87 -5.04
N THR A 273 24.40 -4.61 -3.73
CA THR A 273 23.07 -4.59 -3.08
C THR A 273 22.18 -3.52 -3.66
N PHE A 274 22.71 -2.32 -3.93
CA PHE A 274 22.00 -1.26 -4.64
C PHE A 274 21.60 -1.70 -6.06
N SER A 275 22.49 -2.33 -6.83
CA SER A 275 22.17 -2.85 -8.18
C SER A 275 20.98 -3.80 -8.15
N LEU A 276 20.96 -4.75 -7.22
CA LEU A 276 19.90 -5.76 -7.12
C LEU A 276 18.55 -5.11 -6.83
N HIS A 277 18.49 -4.19 -5.87
CA HIS A 277 17.25 -3.50 -5.51
C HIS A 277 16.80 -2.51 -6.58
N PHE A 278 17.71 -1.67 -7.08
CA PHE A 278 17.40 -0.62 -8.04
C PHE A 278 16.93 -1.17 -9.39
N LEU A 279 17.62 -2.19 -9.90
CA LEU A 279 17.26 -2.84 -11.17
C LEU A 279 16.18 -3.91 -11.00
N ASN A 280 15.65 -4.09 -9.79
CA ASN A 280 14.67 -5.10 -9.43
C ASN A 280 15.08 -6.50 -9.91
N VAL A 281 16.30 -6.93 -9.59
CA VAL A 281 16.84 -8.24 -9.93
C VAL A 281 16.63 -9.16 -8.73
N THR A 282 15.79 -10.18 -8.92
CA THR A 282 15.34 -11.09 -7.86
C THR A 282 15.58 -12.55 -8.25
N PRO A 283 15.58 -13.49 -7.28
CA PRO A 283 15.66 -14.91 -7.58
C PRO A 283 14.58 -15.40 -8.56
N ALA A 284 13.40 -14.77 -8.54
CA ALA A 284 12.26 -15.16 -9.38
C ALA A 284 12.44 -14.75 -10.86
N ASN A 285 13.08 -13.61 -11.14
CA ASN A 285 13.18 -13.08 -12.50
C ASN A 285 14.52 -13.37 -13.19
N HIS A 286 15.61 -13.46 -12.43
CA HIS A 286 16.98 -13.61 -12.92
C HIS A 286 17.80 -14.46 -11.92
N PRO A 287 17.51 -15.76 -11.79
CA PRO A 287 18.06 -16.60 -10.71
C PRO A 287 19.58 -16.75 -10.75
N PHE A 288 20.19 -16.79 -11.95
CA PHE A 288 21.64 -16.89 -12.09
C PHE A 288 22.34 -15.58 -11.71
N LEU A 289 21.94 -14.47 -12.34
CA LEU A 289 22.54 -13.16 -12.10
C LEU A 289 22.35 -12.70 -10.64
N ASN A 290 21.19 -12.98 -10.06
CA ASN A 290 20.95 -12.74 -8.63
C ASN A 290 21.93 -13.53 -7.76
N ARG A 291 22.05 -14.85 -7.96
CA ARG A 291 22.96 -15.70 -7.17
C ARG A 291 24.42 -15.28 -7.33
N LEU A 292 24.86 -14.98 -8.55
CA LEU A 292 26.21 -14.49 -8.82
C LEU A 292 26.49 -13.18 -8.07
N THR A 293 25.58 -12.20 -8.19
CA THR A 293 25.76 -10.88 -7.56
C THR A 293 25.72 -10.99 -6.03
N VAL A 294 24.77 -11.75 -5.48
CA VAL A 294 24.72 -12.01 -4.03
C VAL A 294 25.99 -12.71 -3.56
N GLY A 295 26.50 -13.68 -4.31
CA GLY A 295 27.79 -14.33 -4.01
C GLY A 295 28.94 -13.33 -3.94
N ILE A 296 29.05 -12.44 -4.93
CA ILE A 296 30.06 -11.37 -4.95
C ILE A 296 29.90 -10.41 -3.75
N VAL A 297 28.67 -9.98 -3.45
CA VAL A 297 28.36 -9.10 -2.32
C VAL A 297 28.73 -9.75 -0.98
N VAL A 298 28.40 -11.03 -0.80
CA VAL A 298 28.74 -11.78 0.42
C VAL A 298 30.25 -11.93 0.54
N MET A 299 30.94 -12.30 -0.54
CA MET A 299 32.40 -12.33 -0.55
C MET A 299 32.99 -10.97 -0.21
N ALA A 300 32.45 -9.87 -0.74
CA ALA A 300 32.92 -8.53 -0.43
C ALA A 300 32.72 -8.17 1.04
N GLY A 301 31.57 -8.53 1.63
CA GLY A 301 31.32 -8.35 3.06
C GLY A 301 32.27 -9.16 3.95
N VAL A 302 32.55 -10.42 3.57
CA VAL A 302 33.51 -11.27 4.27
C VAL A 302 34.92 -10.69 4.16
N THR A 303 35.35 -10.27 2.98
CA THR A 303 36.68 -9.67 2.77
C THR A 303 36.81 -8.32 3.48
N ALA A 304 35.77 -7.49 3.51
CA ALA A 304 35.76 -6.24 4.28
C ALA A 304 35.93 -6.51 5.78
N MET A 305 35.25 -7.51 6.33
CA MET A 305 35.40 -7.90 7.72
C MET A 305 36.79 -8.52 8.00
N ALA A 306 37.29 -9.33 7.06
CA ALA A 306 38.64 -9.88 7.13
C ALA A 306 39.72 -8.78 7.09
N GLY A 307 39.47 -7.67 6.39
CA GLY A 307 40.35 -6.48 6.36
C GLY A 307 40.62 -5.86 7.73
N MET A 308 39.79 -6.15 8.73
CA MET A 308 40.05 -5.69 10.10
C MET A 308 41.07 -6.56 10.85
N LEU A 309 41.43 -7.73 10.34
CA LEU A 309 42.23 -8.73 11.05
C LEU A 309 43.40 -9.26 10.23
N VAL A 310 43.24 -9.36 8.91
CA VAL A 310 44.20 -9.96 8.00
C VAL A 310 45.16 -8.88 7.47
N PRO A 311 46.47 -9.16 7.36
CA PRO A 311 47.44 -8.22 6.79
C PRO A 311 47.05 -7.76 5.38
N TYR A 312 47.23 -6.46 5.12
CA TYR A 312 46.93 -5.80 3.84
C TYR A 312 47.46 -6.56 2.63
N ARG A 313 48.72 -7.01 2.72
CA ARG A 313 49.43 -7.77 1.68
C ARG A 313 48.67 -8.98 1.14
N LEU A 314 47.98 -9.71 2.02
CA LEU A 314 47.24 -10.92 1.62
C LEU A 314 45.87 -10.59 1.00
N LEU A 315 45.33 -9.41 1.28
CA LEU A 315 43.98 -9.02 0.89
C LEU A 315 43.89 -8.13 -0.34
N ILE A 316 44.95 -7.39 -0.68
CA ILE A 316 44.88 -6.38 -1.74
C ILE A 316 44.57 -7.00 -3.12
N LEU A 317 45.27 -8.08 -3.50
CA LEU A 317 45.04 -8.76 -4.79
C LEU A 317 43.63 -9.39 -4.89
N PRO A 318 43.17 -10.20 -3.91
CA PRO A 318 41.78 -10.67 -3.89
C PRO A 318 40.75 -9.53 -3.95
N THR A 319 41.01 -8.42 -3.25
CA THR A 319 40.11 -7.26 -3.22
C THR A 319 40.02 -6.59 -4.60
N ILE A 320 41.15 -6.39 -5.29
CA ILE A 320 41.17 -5.83 -6.65
C ILE A 320 40.41 -6.74 -7.62
N LEU A 321 40.64 -8.06 -7.55
CA LEU A 321 39.93 -9.03 -8.38
C LEU A 321 38.41 -9.00 -8.11
N LEU A 322 38.02 -8.94 -6.84
CA LEU A 322 36.62 -8.89 -6.44
C LEU A 322 35.94 -7.58 -6.87
N ALA A 323 36.65 -6.45 -6.79
CA ALA A 323 36.17 -5.17 -7.29
C ALA A 323 35.97 -5.19 -8.81
N PHE A 324 36.92 -5.77 -9.56
CA PHE A 324 36.79 -5.95 -11.00
C PHE A 324 35.56 -6.80 -11.35
N LEU A 325 35.43 -7.99 -10.75
CA LEU A 325 34.28 -8.87 -10.95
C LEU A 325 32.95 -8.20 -10.55
N GLY A 326 32.95 -7.44 -9.46
CA GLY A 326 31.81 -6.65 -9.00
C GLY A 326 31.36 -5.62 -10.03
N CYS A 327 32.25 -4.72 -10.45
CA CYS A 327 31.94 -3.68 -11.45
C CYS A 327 31.49 -4.30 -12.78
N THR A 328 32.14 -5.38 -13.25
CA THR A 328 31.72 -6.08 -14.47
C THR A 328 30.33 -6.67 -14.33
N THR A 329 30.02 -7.31 -13.19
CA THR A 329 28.70 -7.90 -12.95
C THR A 329 27.61 -6.82 -12.91
N MET A 330 27.86 -5.67 -12.27
CA MET A 330 26.92 -4.55 -12.22
C MET A 330 26.65 -3.95 -13.60
N LEU A 331 27.69 -3.84 -14.44
CA LEU A 331 27.52 -3.45 -15.84
C LEU A 331 26.69 -4.47 -16.63
N VAL A 332 26.97 -5.76 -16.49
CA VAL A 332 26.20 -6.83 -17.16
C VAL A 332 24.74 -6.82 -16.72
N LEU A 333 24.45 -6.66 -15.42
CA LEU A 333 23.08 -6.51 -14.91
C LEU A 333 22.36 -5.36 -15.61
N SER A 334 23.02 -4.21 -15.73
CA SER A 334 22.46 -3.03 -16.37
C SER A 334 22.14 -3.26 -17.85
N ILE A 335 23.03 -3.91 -18.60
CA ILE A 335 22.86 -4.21 -20.03
C ILE A 335 21.69 -5.19 -20.21
N VAL A 336 21.64 -6.26 -19.44
CA VAL A 336 20.56 -7.26 -19.51
C VAL A 336 19.19 -6.61 -19.22
N ARG A 337 19.12 -5.68 -18.27
CA ARG A 337 17.87 -4.95 -17.94
C ARG A 337 17.51 -3.91 -19.00
N CYS A 338 18.49 -3.23 -19.59
CA CYS A 338 18.30 -2.37 -20.77
C CYS A 338 17.69 -3.14 -21.95
N LEU A 339 18.19 -4.35 -22.24
CA LEU A 339 17.68 -5.20 -23.32
C LEU A 339 16.22 -5.63 -23.06
N LYS A 340 15.82 -5.76 -21.79
CA LYS A 340 14.42 -5.99 -21.38
C LYS A 340 13.56 -4.71 -21.36
N LYS A 341 14.07 -3.60 -21.92
CA LYS A 341 13.40 -2.29 -22.02
C LYS A 341 13.02 -1.67 -20.67
N ASP A 342 13.76 -1.97 -19.60
CA ASP A 342 13.62 -1.22 -18.35
C ASP A 342 14.13 0.22 -18.54
N PRO A 343 13.28 1.25 -18.42
CA PRO A 343 13.70 2.63 -18.60
C PRO A 343 14.73 3.10 -17.56
N ALA A 344 14.67 2.57 -16.33
CA ALA A 344 15.59 2.95 -15.25
C ALA A 344 17.03 2.44 -15.49
N ALA A 345 17.17 1.35 -16.25
CA ALA A 345 18.45 0.71 -16.51
C ALA A 345 19.38 1.54 -17.40
N ARG A 346 18.87 2.48 -18.20
CA ARG A 346 19.67 3.24 -19.19
C ARG A 346 20.64 4.21 -18.52
N TYR A 347 20.13 5.04 -17.62
CA TYR A 347 20.96 5.97 -16.85
C TYR A 347 21.94 5.23 -15.94
N TYR A 348 21.49 4.11 -15.37
CA TYR A 348 22.32 3.22 -14.58
C TYR A 348 23.49 2.65 -15.40
N ALA A 349 23.21 2.10 -16.58
CA ALA A 349 24.25 1.57 -17.48
C ALA A 349 25.28 2.64 -17.86
N LEU A 350 24.82 3.87 -18.18
CA LEU A 350 25.71 4.98 -18.50
C LEU A 350 26.63 5.33 -17.33
N ALA A 351 26.09 5.39 -16.11
CA ALA A 351 26.88 5.64 -14.90
C ALA A 351 27.97 4.57 -14.69
N TRP A 352 27.62 3.29 -14.86
CA TRP A 352 28.59 2.19 -14.70
C TRP A 352 29.64 2.12 -15.79
N VAL A 353 29.36 2.61 -17.00
CA VAL A 353 30.39 2.75 -18.05
C VAL A 353 31.47 3.74 -17.61
N PHE A 354 31.08 4.92 -17.12
CA PHE A 354 32.05 5.91 -16.62
C PHE A 354 32.83 5.40 -15.41
N MET A 355 32.15 4.69 -14.51
CA MET A 355 32.78 4.11 -13.33
C MET A 355 33.78 3.01 -13.69
N LEU A 356 33.39 2.08 -14.57
CA LEU A 356 34.27 1.00 -15.03
C LEU A 356 35.45 1.55 -15.83
N PHE A 357 35.22 2.54 -16.68
CA PHE A 357 36.29 3.22 -17.42
C PHE A 357 37.31 3.86 -16.47
N GLY A 358 36.86 4.62 -15.48
CA GLY A 358 37.74 5.21 -14.46
C GLY A 358 38.55 4.15 -13.71
N GLY A 359 37.89 3.07 -13.27
CA GLY A 359 38.55 1.95 -12.58
C GLY A 359 39.57 1.21 -13.46
N ILE A 360 39.29 1.01 -14.75
CA ILE A 360 40.24 0.42 -15.71
C ILE A 360 41.46 1.34 -15.88
N VAL A 361 41.23 2.64 -16.04
CA VAL A 361 42.34 3.62 -16.16
C VAL A 361 43.21 3.63 -14.90
N LEU A 362 42.60 3.56 -13.71
CA LEU A 362 43.32 3.42 -12.45
C LEU A 362 44.11 2.12 -12.38
N ALA A 363 43.51 0.97 -12.75
CA ALA A 363 44.22 -0.30 -12.74
C ALA A 363 45.41 -0.29 -13.72
N LEU A 364 45.20 0.18 -14.94
CA LEU A 364 46.24 0.22 -15.98
C LEU A 364 47.37 1.21 -15.64
N SER A 365 47.08 2.31 -14.93
CA SER A 365 48.13 3.20 -14.44
C SER A 365 48.97 2.54 -13.33
N LYS A 366 48.38 1.64 -12.54
CA LYS A 366 49.11 0.86 -11.52
C LYS A 366 49.97 -0.26 -12.11
N PHE A 367 49.57 -0.86 -13.23
CA PHE A 367 50.33 -1.92 -13.92
C PHE A 367 51.31 -1.41 -14.99
N THR A 368 51.72 -0.14 -14.94
CA THR A 368 52.73 0.46 -15.86
C THR A 368 52.32 0.58 -17.33
N VAL A 369 51.06 0.28 -17.66
CA VAL A 369 50.58 0.29 -19.05
C VAL A 369 50.26 1.70 -19.53
N LEU A 370 49.70 2.54 -18.65
CA LEU A 370 49.34 3.92 -18.97
C LEU A 370 50.27 4.91 -18.25
N PRO A 371 50.77 5.94 -18.96
CA PRO A 371 51.56 7.00 -18.34
C PRO A 371 50.70 7.82 -17.38
N ARG A 372 51.28 8.22 -16.24
CA ARG A 372 50.60 9.06 -15.25
C ARG A 372 50.50 10.50 -15.76
N ASN A 373 49.29 11.02 -15.81
CA ASN A 373 48.98 12.40 -16.14
C ASN A 373 47.69 12.85 -15.44
N LEU A 374 47.34 14.14 -15.53
CA LEU A 374 46.15 14.68 -14.86
C LEU A 374 44.85 13.97 -15.24
N LEU A 375 44.73 13.46 -16.47
CA LEU A 375 43.53 12.76 -16.92
C LEU A 375 43.44 11.36 -16.30
N THR A 376 44.51 10.60 -16.36
CA THR A 376 44.58 9.22 -15.86
C THR A 376 44.51 9.15 -14.34
N GLU A 377 45.10 10.11 -13.64
CA GLU A 377 45.08 10.21 -12.19
C GLU A 377 43.68 10.55 -11.65
N ASN A 378 42.96 11.47 -12.32
CA ASN A 378 41.65 11.93 -11.88
C ASN A 378 40.47 11.18 -12.54
N ALA A 379 40.73 10.25 -13.47
CA ALA A 379 39.70 9.55 -14.23
C ALA A 379 38.64 8.87 -13.33
N THR A 380 39.09 8.29 -12.21
CA THR A 380 38.19 7.61 -11.27
C THR A 380 37.31 8.59 -10.49
N GLN A 381 37.85 9.73 -10.05
CA GLN A 381 37.07 10.77 -9.38
C GLN A 381 36.02 11.37 -10.32
N VAL A 382 36.42 11.70 -11.56
CA VAL A 382 35.50 12.22 -12.59
C VAL A 382 34.41 11.20 -12.92
N GLY A 383 34.78 9.94 -13.18
CA GLY A 383 33.83 8.86 -13.47
C GLY A 383 32.86 8.61 -12.32
N SER A 384 33.35 8.64 -11.07
CA SER A 384 32.55 8.52 -9.85
C SER A 384 31.57 9.71 -9.71
N ALA A 385 32.02 10.95 -9.87
CA ALA A 385 31.16 12.14 -9.74
C ALA A 385 30.03 12.15 -10.78
N ILE A 386 30.37 11.88 -12.04
CA ILE A 386 29.37 11.72 -13.12
C ILE A 386 28.41 10.57 -12.78
N GLY A 387 28.94 9.45 -12.30
CA GLY A 387 28.14 8.30 -11.88
C GLY A 387 27.14 8.64 -10.78
N VAL A 388 27.57 9.35 -9.73
CA VAL A 388 26.70 9.80 -8.62
C VAL A 388 25.60 10.74 -9.11
N ILE A 389 25.93 11.69 -9.98
CA ILE A 389 24.93 12.61 -10.55
C ILE A 389 23.91 11.83 -11.39
N LEU A 390 24.37 10.97 -12.29
CA LEU A 390 23.51 10.17 -13.17
C LEU A 390 22.62 9.19 -12.39
N LEU A 391 23.17 8.50 -11.39
CA LEU A 391 22.40 7.57 -10.56
C LEU A 391 21.34 8.29 -9.72
N SER A 392 21.63 9.50 -9.25
CA SER A 392 20.65 10.29 -8.49
C SER A 392 19.52 10.80 -9.38
N VAL A 393 19.81 11.20 -10.62
CA VAL A 393 18.77 11.51 -11.63
C VAL A 393 17.95 10.26 -11.96
N ALA A 394 18.59 9.10 -12.12
CA ALA A 394 17.90 7.84 -12.40
C ALA A 394 16.94 7.46 -11.25
N LEU A 395 17.35 7.71 -10.01
CA LEU A 395 16.57 7.43 -8.82
C LEU A 395 15.38 8.38 -8.68
N ALA A 396 15.58 9.67 -8.97
CA ALA A 396 14.49 10.65 -9.04
C ALA A 396 13.47 10.30 -10.13
N ASP A 397 13.91 9.89 -11.33
CA ASP A 397 13.01 9.45 -12.40
C ASP A 397 12.20 8.22 -12.00
N ARG A 398 12.87 7.20 -11.41
CA ARG A 398 12.19 6.00 -10.91
C ARG A 398 11.12 6.35 -9.88
N LEU A 399 11.45 7.19 -8.90
CA LEU A 399 10.53 7.63 -7.87
C LEU A 399 9.34 8.40 -8.45
N ASN A 400 9.57 9.27 -9.43
CA ASN A 400 8.50 10.01 -10.10
C ASN A 400 7.56 9.07 -10.88
N ARG A 401 8.11 8.04 -11.53
CA ARG A 401 7.30 7.01 -12.22
C ARG A 401 6.47 6.18 -11.24
N GLU A 402 7.08 5.73 -10.15
CA GLU A 402 6.38 4.96 -9.12
C GLU A 402 5.24 5.80 -8.51
N LYS A 403 5.50 7.05 -8.13
CA LYS A 403 4.47 7.98 -7.64
C LYS A 403 3.36 8.21 -8.66
N LYS A 404 3.70 8.40 -9.94
CA LYS A 404 2.72 8.58 -11.01
C LYS A 404 1.82 7.35 -11.16
N SER A 405 2.41 6.15 -11.17
CA SER A 405 1.65 4.91 -11.28
C SER A 405 0.74 4.65 -10.06
N ALA A 406 1.21 4.98 -8.85
CA ALA A 406 0.41 4.89 -7.63
C ALA A 406 -0.77 5.87 -7.65
N PHE A 407 -0.53 7.10 -8.11
CA PHE A 407 -1.58 8.10 -8.25
C PHE A 407 -2.64 7.69 -9.28
N GLU A 408 -2.24 7.17 -10.44
CA GLU A 408 -3.16 6.65 -11.45
C GLU A 408 -3.98 5.46 -10.94
N ALA A 409 -3.37 4.55 -10.17
CA ALA A 409 -4.08 3.43 -9.54
C ALA A 409 -5.10 3.93 -8.50
N GLN A 410 -4.74 4.91 -7.67
CA GLN A 410 -5.63 5.51 -6.69
C GLN A 410 -6.83 6.21 -7.36
N GLN A 411 -6.61 6.91 -8.47
CA GLN A 411 -7.69 7.53 -9.24
C GLN A 411 -8.66 6.50 -9.83
N ARG A 412 -8.16 5.36 -10.32
CA ARG A 412 -9.01 4.27 -10.84
C ARG A 412 -9.91 3.70 -9.74
N LEU A 413 -9.35 3.44 -8.56
CA LEU A 413 -10.11 2.96 -7.40
C LEU A 413 -11.22 3.94 -6.99
N LEU A 414 -10.91 5.24 -6.92
CA LEU A 414 -11.92 6.26 -6.59
C LEU A 414 -13.05 6.34 -7.63
N LEU A 415 -12.72 6.18 -8.91
CA LEU A 415 -13.71 6.17 -9.98
C LEU A 415 -14.62 4.94 -9.89
N GLU A 416 -14.06 3.78 -9.59
CA GLU A 416 -14.83 2.54 -9.38
C GLU A 416 -15.73 2.63 -8.15
N GLU A 417 -15.23 3.18 -7.03
CA GLU A 417 -16.04 3.43 -5.83
C GLU A 417 -17.22 4.36 -6.13
N ARG A 418 -16.98 5.46 -6.85
CA ARG A 418 -18.05 6.37 -7.28
C ARG A 418 -19.09 5.67 -8.14
N LYS A 419 -18.67 4.82 -9.09
CA LYS A 419 -19.59 4.04 -9.93
C LYS A 419 -20.42 3.05 -9.10
N ALA A 420 -19.80 2.36 -8.14
CA ALA A 420 -20.49 1.44 -7.24
C ALA A 420 -21.53 2.16 -6.38
N ARG A 421 -21.18 3.32 -5.82
CA ARG A 421 -22.11 4.15 -5.03
C ARG A 421 -23.31 4.61 -5.86
N MET A 422 -23.09 5.11 -7.08
CA MET A 422 -24.19 5.52 -7.97
C MET A 422 -25.09 4.35 -8.35
N ALA A 423 -24.52 3.16 -8.60
CA ALA A 423 -25.30 1.96 -8.89
C ALA A 423 -26.14 1.52 -7.67
N GLN A 424 -25.57 1.59 -6.46
CA GLN A 424 -26.27 1.29 -5.22
C GLN A 424 -27.42 2.27 -4.95
N GLU A 425 -27.19 3.57 -5.12
CA GLU A 425 -28.22 4.61 -4.98
C GLU A 425 -29.36 4.40 -5.98
N LYS A 426 -29.03 4.09 -7.24
CA LYS A 426 -30.04 3.77 -8.26
C LYS A 426 -30.83 2.51 -7.89
N SER A 427 -30.18 1.46 -7.42
CA SER A 427 -30.84 0.23 -6.98
C SER A 427 -31.77 0.49 -5.80
N LEU A 428 -31.34 1.28 -4.82
CA LEU A 428 -32.15 1.65 -3.66
C LEU A 428 -33.39 2.45 -4.08
N ARG A 429 -33.21 3.41 -5.00
CA ARG A 429 -34.33 4.20 -5.53
C ARG A 429 -35.35 3.33 -6.26
N ILE A 430 -34.90 2.42 -7.12
CA ILE A 430 -35.79 1.45 -7.79
C ILE A 430 -36.53 0.59 -6.77
N GLN A 431 -35.86 0.15 -5.71
CA GLN A 431 -36.48 -0.64 -4.65
C GLN A 431 -37.52 0.16 -3.86
N GLN A 432 -37.24 1.43 -3.54
CA GLN A 432 -38.18 2.33 -2.88
C GLN A 432 -39.42 2.58 -3.76
N GLU A 433 -39.23 2.88 -5.04
CA GLU A 433 -40.31 3.08 -6.01
C GLU A 433 -41.17 1.80 -6.18
N ALA A 434 -40.54 0.61 -6.18
CA ALA A 434 -41.26 -0.65 -6.22
C ALA A 434 -42.06 -0.90 -4.93
N ASN A 435 -41.51 -0.54 -3.77
CA ASN A 435 -42.16 -0.76 -2.48
C ASN A 435 -43.37 0.17 -2.29
N THR A 436 -43.25 1.45 -2.65
CA THR A 436 -44.38 2.39 -2.60
C THR A 436 -45.52 1.96 -3.55
N LEU A 437 -45.19 1.46 -4.74
CA LEU A 437 -46.19 0.92 -5.67
C LEU A 437 -46.86 -0.35 -5.14
N LEU A 438 -46.10 -1.21 -4.45
CA LEU A 438 -46.63 -2.40 -3.79
C LEU A 438 -47.61 -2.02 -2.68
N GLU A 439 -47.24 -1.07 -1.82
CA GLU A 439 -48.08 -0.57 -0.73
C GLU A 439 -49.40 -0.01 -1.27
N GLN A 440 -49.37 0.78 -2.36
CA GLN A 440 -50.57 1.29 -3.01
C GLN A 440 -51.49 0.16 -3.49
N ARG A 441 -50.94 -0.85 -4.18
CA ARG A 441 -51.74 -2.01 -4.64
C ARG A 441 -52.33 -2.82 -3.49
N VAL A 442 -51.57 -3.02 -2.42
CA VAL A 442 -52.04 -3.74 -1.23
C VAL A 442 -53.20 -2.98 -0.60
N GLN A 443 -53.10 -1.65 -0.49
CA GLN A 443 -54.16 -0.82 0.06
C GLN A 443 -55.43 -0.83 -0.81
N GLU A 444 -55.30 -0.72 -2.13
CA GLU A 444 -56.42 -0.83 -3.07
C GLU A 444 -57.11 -2.20 -2.93
N ARG A 445 -56.34 -3.29 -2.98
CA ARG A 445 -56.87 -4.65 -2.82
C ARG A 445 -57.58 -4.87 -1.49
N THR A 446 -57.06 -4.29 -0.42
CA THR A 446 -57.67 -4.39 0.91
C THR A 446 -59.03 -3.70 0.94
N ARG A 447 -59.14 -2.50 0.36
CA ARG A 447 -60.42 -1.77 0.26
C ARG A 447 -61.46 -2.52 -0.58
N ASP A 448 -61.05 -3.07 -1.71
CA ASP A 448 -61.95 -3.86 -2.58
C ASP A 448 -62.47 -5.10 -1.85
N LEU A 449 -61.60 -5.80 -1.14
CA LEU A 449 -61.97 -6.98 -0.34
C LEU A 449 -62.93 -6.62 0.79
N GLU A 450 -62.70 -5.52 1.49
CA GLU A 450 -63.59 -5.04 2.56
C GLU A 450 -64.99 -4.71 2.01
N SER A 451 -65.06 -4.00 0.89
CA SER A 451 -66.33 -3.65 0.22
C SER A 451 -67.11 -4.90 -0.18
N LEU A 452 -66.44 -5.86 -0.83
CA LEU A 452 -67.07 -7.10 -1.28
C LEU A 452 -67.55 -7.96 -0.11
N ASN A 453 -66.78 -8.02 0.98
CA ASN A 453 -67.14 -8.75 2.19
C ASN A 453 -68.38 -8.15 2.87
N ASN A 454 -68.50 -6.81 2.89
CA ASN A 454 -69.69 -6.15 3.41
C ASN A 454 -70.94 -6.45 2.58
N GLN A 455 -70.84 -6.42 1.24
CA GLN A 455 -71.94 -6.78 0.35
C GLN A 455 -72.41 -8.23 0.54
N LEU A 456 -71.47 -9.17 0.70
CA LEU A 456 -71.79 -10.57 1.00
C LEU A 456 -72.55 -10.73 2.32
N ARG A 457 -72.17 -9.97 3.36
CA ARG A 457 -72.85 -10.01 4.67
C ARG A 457 -74.30 -9.51 4.59
N GLU A 458 -74.57 -8.49 3.78
CA GLU A 458 -75.93 -7.97 3.61
C GLU A 458 -76.83 -8.96 2.87
N LEU A 459 -76.34 -9.59 1.81
CA LEU A 459 -77.10 -10.58 1.02
C LEU A 459 -77.45 -11.85 1.81
N SER A 460 -76.70 -12.17 2.87
CA SER A 460 -76.90 -13.36 3.70
C SER A 460 -77.77 -13.12 4.94
N ALA A 461 -78.39 -11.94 5.11
CA ALA A 461 -79.09 -11.55 6.34
C ALA A 461 -80.60 -11.88 6.40
N THR A 462 -81.21 -12.37 5.32
CA THR A 462 -82.66 -12.65 5.22
C THR A 462 -82.95 -14.15 5.20
N ASP A 463 -84.11 -14.54 5.73
CA ASP A 463 -84.68 -15.88 5.60
C ASP A 463 -85.29 -16.05 4.21
N ALA A 464 -84.90 -17.11 3.49
CA ALA A 464 -85.27 -17.30 2.09
C ALA A 464 -86.76 -17.61 1.88
N LEU A 465 -87.45 -18.15 2.89
CA LEU A 465 -88.86 -18.52 2.78
C LEU A 465 -89.79 -17.35 3.13
N THR A 466 -89.53 -16.66 4.24
CA THR A 466 -90.45 -15.66 4.80
C THR A 466 -90.11 -14.23 4.40
N GLY A 467 -88.89 -13.99 3.90
CA GLY A 467 -88.37 -12.65 3.60
C GLY A 467 -88.11 -11.78 4.83
N LEU A 468 -88.32 -12.31 6.04
CA LEU A 468 -87.90 -11.68 7.30
C LEU A 468 -86.39 -11.83 7.50
N LYS A 469 -85.84 -11.24 8.55
CA LYS A 469 -84.43 -11.48 8.89
C LYS A 469 -84.24 -12.92 9.38
N ASN A 470 -83.06 -13.49 9.16
CA ASN A 470 -82.76 -14.82 9.68
C ASN A 470 -82.26 -14.76 11.13
N ARG A 471 -82.23 -15.92 11.80
CA ARG A 471 -81.71 -16.07 13.16
C ARG A 471 -80.35 -15.42 13.37
N GLY A 472 -79.40 -15.63 12.45
CA GLY A 472 -78.05 -15.08 12.56
C GLY A 472 -78.00 -13.55 12.50
N HIS A 473 -78.93 -12.91 11.80
CA HIS A 473 -79.10 -11.45 11.83
C HIS A 473 -79.80 -10.99 13.12
N PHE A 474 -80.82 -11.71 13.57
CA PHE A 474 -81.47 -11.44 14.86
C PHE A 474 -80.51 -11.51 16.03
N ASP A 475 -79.76 -12.60 16.22
CA ASP A 475 -78.88 -12.79 17.38
C ASP A 475 -77.85 -11.65 17.51
N ARG A 476 -77.30 -11.20 16.37
CA ARG A 476 -76.36 -10.07 16.29
C ARG A 476 -77.04 -8.75 16.65
N THR A 477 -78.19 -8.46 16.06
CA THR A 477 -78.92 -7.21 16.30
C THR A 477 -79.49 -7.16 17.72
N PHE A 478 -79.96 -8.28 18.25
CA PHE A 478 -80.47 -8.41 19.62
C PHE A 478 -79.37 -8.15 20.64
N SER A 479 -78.20 -8.78 20.49
CA SER A 479 -77.03 -8.52 21.36
C SER A 479 -76.65 -7.03 21.36
N SER A 480 -76.61 -6.41 20.18
CA SER A 480 -76.32 -4.98 20.03
C SER A 480 -77.40 -4.08 20.65
N ALA A 481 -78.67 -4.44 20.46
CA ALA A 481 -79.81 -3.70 21.00
C ALA A 481 -79.87 -3.76 22.54
N VAL A 482 -79.52 -4.89 23.16
CA VAL A 482 -79.42 -5.03 24.62
C VAL A 482 -78.34 -4.12 25.18
N VAL A 483 -77.14 -4.11 24.58
CA VAL A 483 -76.04 -3.21 24.98
C VAL A 483 -76.45 -1.74 24.82
N LYS A 484 -77.16 -1.40 23.73
CA LYS A 484 -77.65 -0.05 23.49
C LYS A 484 -78.71 0.35 24.51
N ALA A 485 -79.69 -0.51 24.78
CA ALA A 485 -80.76 -0.28 25.75
C ALA A 485 -80.21 -0.11 27.17
N TYR A 486 -79.22 -0.93 27.57
CA TYR A 486 -78.48 -0.75 28.83
C TYR A 486 -77.78 0.62 28.90
N ARG A 487 -76.98 0.96 27.87
CA ARG A 487 -76.21 2.21 27.84
C ARG A 487 -77.09 3.45 27.92
N PHE A 488 -78.27 3.43 27.29
CA PHE A 488 -79.17 4.58 27.23
C PHE A 488 -80.36 4.48 28.20
N SER A 489 -80.42 3.46 29.07
CA SER A 489 -81.53 3.21 30.00
C SER A 489 -82.91 3.21 29.32
N GLN A 490 -82.99 2.63 28.12
CA GLN A 490 -84.21 2.58 27.31
C GLN A 490 -84.92 1.23 27.45
N PRO A 491 -86.27 1.20 27.35
CA PRO A 491 -87.00 -0.06 27.38
C PRO A 491 -86.75 -0.87 26.09
N LEU A 492 -86.47 -2.15 26.25
CA LEU A 492 -86.34 -3.11 25.16
C LEU A 492 -87.43 -4.17 25.33
N SER A 493 -88.22 -4.39 24.28
CA SER A 493 -89.22 -5.45 24.26
C SER A 493 -88.87 -6.53 23.24
N LEU A 494 -89.00 -7.78 23.66
CA LEU A 494 -88.83 -8.97 22.83
C LEU A 494 -90.14 -9.76 22.85
N LEU A 495 -90.62 -10.12 21.67
CA LEU A 495 -91.76 -11.02 21.48
C LEU A 495 -91.22 -12.31 20.85
N LEU A 496 -91.54 -13.44 21.44
CA LEU A 496 -91.40 -14.77 20.84
C LEU A 496 -92.78 -15.25 20.45
N LEU A 497 -92.94 -15.66 19.19
CA LEU A 497 -94.20 -16.09 18.62
C LEU A 497 -94.04 -17.52 18.12
N ASP A 498 -95.03 -18.36 18.41
CA ASP A 498 -95.11 -19.74 17.93
C ASP A 498 -96.51 -20.03 17.40
N ILE A 499 -96.58 -20.66 16.23
CA ILE A 499 -97.84 -21.02 15.59
C ILE A 499 -98.45 -22.23 16.30
N ASP A 500 -99.65 -22.04 16.83
CA ASP A 500 -100.33 -23.05 17.61
C ASP A 500 -100.69 -24.27 16.74
N HIS A 501 -100.31 -25.46 17.23
CA HIS A 501 -100.55 -26.74 16.56
C HIS A 501 -99.96 -26.86 15.14
N PHE A 502 -98.92 -26.09 14.80
CA PHE A 502 -98.33 -26.08 13.45
C PHE A 502 -97.90 -27.44 12.93
N LYS A 503 -97.30 -28.30 13.78
CA LYS A 503 -96.97 -29.67 13.38
C LYS A 503 -98.20 -30.46 12.93
N LYS A 504 -99.31 -30.38 13.66
CA LYS A 504 -100.58 -31.02 13.30
C LYS A 504 -101.16 -30.44 12.01
N PHE A 505 -101.03 -29.13 11.82
CA PHE A 505 -101.42 -28.46 10.57
C PHE A 505 -100.62 -29.00 9.38
N ASN A 506 -99.29 -29.09 9.49
CA ASN A 506 -98.44 -29.66 8.45
C ASN A 506 -98.72 -31.13 8.18
N ASP A 507 -98.93 -31.94 9.24
CA ASP A 507 -99.26 -33.36 9.10
C ASP A 507 -100.62 -33.58 8.39
N THR A 508 -101.53 -32.59 8.46
CA THR A 508 -102.87 -32.66 7.86
C THR A 508 -102.91 -32.09 6.43
N HIS A 509 -102.20 -30.98 6.16
CA HIS A 509 -102.31 -30.24 4.90
C HIS A 509 -101.04 -30.25 4.03
N GLY A 510 -99.96 -30.86 4.52
CA GLY A 510 -98.68 -30.97 3.83
C GLY A 510 -97.75 -29.78 4.03
N HIS A 511 -96.44 -30.01 3.91
CA HIS A 511 -95.41 -29.01 4.19
C HIS A 511 -95.45 -27.76 3.28
N LEU A 512 -95.85 -27.90 2.02
CA LEU A 512 -95.96 -26.74 1.10
C LEU A 512 -97.04 -25.75 1.56
N VAL A 513 -98.18 -26.26 2.04
CA VAL A 513 -99.25 -25.44 2.62
C VAL A 513 -98.81 -24.84 3.96
N GLY A 514 -97.97 -25.57 4.70
CA GLY A 514 -97.25 -25.07 5.88
C GLY A 514 -96.34 -23.88 5.58
N ASP A 515 -95.58 -23.95 4.49
CA ASP A 515 -94.69 -22.88 4.02
C ASP A 515 -95.47 -21.62 3.63
N ASP A 516 -96.60 -21.77 2.94
CA ASP A 516 -97.52 -20.67 2.62
C ASP A 516 -98.12 -20.04 3.89
N CYS A 517 -98.44 -20.87 4.89
CA CYS A 517 -98.87 -20.40 6.21
C CYS A 517 -97.78 -19.57 6.90
N LEU A 518 -96.52 -20.03 6.87
CA LEU A 518 -95.39 -19.29 7.45
C LEU A 518 -95.17 -17.94 6.75
N GLN A 519 -95.35 -17.87 5.42
CA GLN A 519 -95.29 -16.61 4.68
C GLN A 519 -96.43 -15.67 5.08
N MET A 520 -97.64 -16.19 5.25
CA MET A 520 -98.81 -15.42 5.67
C MET A 520 -98.64 -14.86 7.09
N VAL A 521 -98.14 -15.66 8.03
CA VAL A 521 -97.79 -15.20 9.39
C VAL A 521 -96.68 -14.14 9.34
N ALA A 522 -95.63 -14.36 8.54
CA ALA A 522 -94.56 -13.38 8.35
C ALA A 522 -95.05 -12.04 7.79
N ASN A 523 -96.02 -12.08 6.86
CA ASN A 523 -96.65 -10.88 6.33
C ASN A 523 -97.49 -10.16 7.39
N CYS A 524 -98.26 -10.89 8.20
CA CYS A 524 -99.03 -10.32 9.32
C CYS A 524 -98.11 -9.64 10.35
N ILE A 525 -96.96 -10.23 10.66
CA ILE A 525 -95.96 -9.62 11.55
C ILE A 525 -95.40 -8.34 10.90
N ARG A 526 -95.07 -8.37 9.61
CA ARG A 526 -94.50 -7.23 8.88
C ARG A 526 -95.45 -6.02 8.83
N GLU A 527 -96.76 -6.23 8.81
CA GLU A 527 -97.76 -5.15 8.83
C GLU A 527 -97.66 -4.28 10.10
N TYR A 528 -97.23 -4.85 11.23
CA TYR A 528 -97.16 -4.13 12.52
C TYR A 528 -95.74 -3.77 12.97
N VAL A 529 -94.71 -4.36 12.36
CA VAL A 529 -93.28 -4.09 12.61
C VAL A 529 -92.78 -3.12 11.54
N THR A 530 -93.11 -1.84 11.68
CA THR A 530 -92.91 -0.82 10.63
C THR A 530 -91.82 0.21 10.93
N ARG A 531 -91.33 0.30 12.18
CA ARG A 531 -90.29 1.28 12.52
C ARG A 531 -88.93 0.78 12.02
N PRO A 532 -88.02 1.67 11.56
CA PRO A 532 -86.69 1.27 11.08
C PRO A 532 -85.83 0.53 12.10
N GLN A 533 -86.11 0.71 13.40
CA GLN A 533 -85.41 0.06 14.51
C GLN A 533 -86.07 -1.24 14.97
N ASP A 534 -87.31 -1.50 14.56
CA ASP A 534 -88.01 -2.73 14.89
C ASP A 534 -87.50 -3.85 13.97
N LEU A 535 -87.36 -5.05 14.51
CA LEU A 535 -86.81 -6.19 13.78
C LEU A 535 -87.76 -7.37 13.88
N ALA A 536 -88.24 -7.87 12.75
CA ALA A 536 -88.92 -9.15 12.67
C ALA A 536 -87.99 -10.18 12.02
N ALA A 537 -87.86 -11.34 12.66
CA ALA A 537 -87.04 -12.42 12.17
C ALA A 537 -87.74 -13.77 12.34
N ARG A 538 -87.43 -14.71 11.44
CA ARG A 538 -87.77 -16.12 11.63
C ARG A 538 -86.64 -16.77 12.42
N TYR A 539 -86.95 -17.26 13.62
CA TYR A 539 -85.95 -17.79 14.54
C TYR A 539 -85.64 -19.26 14.26
N GLY A 540 -86.65 -20.05 13.90
CA GLY A 540 -86.49 -21.42 13.43
C GLY A 540 -87.84 -22.11 13.27
N GLY A 541 -88.00 -22.96 12.24
CA GLY A 541 -89.26 -23.69 12.02
C GLY A 541 -90.47 -22.76 11.93
N GLU A 542 -91.36 -22.86 12.91
CA GLU A 542 -92.58 -22.09 13.13
C GLU A 542 -92.44 -20.92 14.11
N GLU A 543 -91.24 -20.69 14.64
CA GLU A 543 -90.96 -19.67 15.64
C GLU A 543 -90.52 -18.36 14.97
N PHE A 544 -91.17 -17.27 15.38
CA PHE A 544 -90.86 -15.92 14.96
C PHE A 544 -90.48 -15.06 16.15
N VAL A 545 -89.63 -14.07 15.90
CA VAL A 545 -89.21 -13.13 16.93
C VAL A 545 -89.39 -11.71 16.44
N VAL A 546 -89.87 -10.85 17.33
CA VAL A 546 -89.98 -9.42 17.09
C VAL A 546 -89.24 -8.68 18.19
N LEU A 547 -88.24 -7.91 17.79
CA LEU A 547 -87.49 -7.03 18.66
C LEU A 547 -87.99 -5.60 18.48
N LEU A 548 -88.39 -4.96 19.58
CA LEU A 548 -88.92 -3.61 19.61
C LEU A 548 -88.06 -2.74 20.54
N PRO A 549 -87.00 -2.08 20.01
CA PRO A 549 -86.22 -1.12 20.77
C PRO A 549 -87.05 0.11 21.15
N ASP A 550 -86.75 0.69 22.32
CA ASP A 550 -87.42 1.88 22.86
C ASP A 550 -88.95 1.73 22.92
N THR A 551 -89.39 0.52 23.30
CA THR A 551 -90.81 0.18 23.40
C THR A 551 -91.10 -0.38 24.79
N PRO A 552 -91.89 0.33 25.63
CA PRO A 552 -92.27 -0.14 26.95
C PRO A 552 -93.34 -1.23 26.86
N ARG A 553 -93.57 -1.95 27.98
CA ARG A 553 -94.48 -3.11 28.09
C ARG A 553 -95.86 -2.87 27.46
N GLU A 554 -96.49 -1.73 27.73
CA GLU A 554 -97.81 -1.39 27.17
C GLU A 554 -97.80 -1.22 25.64
N GLY A 555 -96.73 -0.66 25.10
CA GLY A 555 -96.53 -0.53 23.66
C GLY A 555 -96.36 -1.89 23.01
N ALA A 556 -95.51 -2.73 23.59
CA ALA A 556 -95.22 -4.07 23.09
C ALA A 556 -96.43 -5.00 23.19
N LEU A 557 -97.21 -4.93 24.27
CA LEU A 557 -98.46 -5.69 24.43
C LEU A 557 -99.47 -5.34 23.34
N ARG A 558 -99.61 -4.05 23.00
CA ARG A 558 -100.49 -3.62 21.90
C ARG A 558 -100.02 -4.15 20.55
N VAL A 559 -98.72 -4.20 20.29
CA VAL A 559 -98.16 -4.77 19.06
C VAL A 559 -98.38 -6.29 19.02
N ALA A 560 -98.08 -6.98 20.12
CA ALA A 560 -98.29 -8.43 20.26
C ALA A 560 -99.77 -8.81 20.04
N GLU A 561 -100.70 -8.12 20.68
CA GLU A 561 -102.13 -8.42 20.56
C GLU A 561 -102.65 -8.12 19.15
N LYS A 562 -102.20 -7.02 18.52
CA LYS A 562 -102.53 -6.74 17.13
C LYS A 562 -102.03 -7.82 16.17
N ILE A 563 -100.81 -8.31 16.36
CA ILE A 563 -100.26 -9.41 15.56
C ILE A 563 -101.09 -10.67 15.77
N ARG A 564 -101.39 -11.03 17.03
CA ARG A 564 -102.19 -12.20 17.39
C ARG A 564 -103.59 -12.15 16.78
N SER A 565 -104.34 -11.07 17.01
CA SER A 565 -105.70 -10.90 16.47
C SER A 565 -105.68 -10.87 14.96
N ARG A 566 -104.69 -10.22 14.32
CA ARG A 566 -104.57 -10.21 12.87
C ARG A 566 -104.38 -11.62 12.31
N ILE A 567 -103.52 -12.43 12.91
CA ILE A 567 -103.29 -13.80 12.44
C ILE A 567 -104.55 -14.65 12.60
N GLU A 568 -105.27 -14.50 13.72
CA GLU A 568 -106.55 -15.18 13.97
C GLU A 568 -107.64 -14.79 12.96
N GLU A 569 -107.77 -13.49 12.66
CA GLU A 569 -108.73 -12.95 11.70
C GLU A 569 -108.38 -13.27 10.25
N THR A 570 -107.08 -13.42 9.94
CA THR A 570 -106.59 -13.72 8.60
C THR A 570 -106.86 -15.19 8.29
N GLY A 571 -108.10 -15.48 7.90
CA GLY A 571 -108.50 -16.79 7.43
C GLY A 571 -107.60 -17.24 6.28
N PHE A 572 -106.91 -18.36 6.47
CA PHE A 572 -105.99 -18.94 5.49
C PHE A 572 -106.76 -19.91 4.60
N ARG A 573 -106.87 -19.58 3.31
CA ARG A 573 -107.70 -20.34 2.37
C ARG A 573 -106.91 -21.50 1.77
N VAL A 574 -107.35 -22.72 2.03
CA VAL A 574 -106.80 -23.96 1.44
C VAL A 574 -107.90 -24.60 0.61
N SER A 575 -107.77 -24.52 -0.72
CA SER A 575 -108.81 -24.93 -1.68
C SER A 575 -110.15 -24.21 -1.42
N ASP A 576 -111.21 -24.92 -1.01
CA ASP A 576 -112.55 -24.38 -0.72
C ASP A 576 -112.82 -24.13 0.77
N GLU A 577 -111.85 -24.40 1.66
CA GLU A 577 -111.97 -24.19 3.11
C GLU A 577 -111.16 -22.98 3.60
N VAL A 578 -111.70 -22.28 4.60
CA VAL A 578 -111.01 -21.19 5.31
C VAL A 578 -110.59 -21.71 6.67
N LEU A 579 -109.28 -21.84 6.88
CA LEU A 579 -108.67 -22.30 8.12
C LEU A 579 -108.22 -21.11 8.95
N HIS A 580 -108.54 -21.12 10.24
CA HIS A 580 -108.07 -20.11 11.17
C HIS A 580 -106.86 -20.65 11.94
N LEU A 581 -105.77 -19.91 11.88
CA LEU A 581 -104.54 -20.21 12.60
C LEU A 581 -104.43 -19.25 13.78
N THR A 582 -103.86 -19.75 14.87
CA THR A 582 -103.66 -18.97 16.08
C THR A 582 -102.19 -19.01 16.46
N VAL A 583 -101.74 -18.00 17.19
CA VAL A 583 -100.37 -17.91 17.69
C VAL A 583 -100.39 -17.68 19.19
N SER A 584 -99.44 -18.33 19.86
CA SER A 584 -99.10 -18.01 21.24
C SER A 584 -97.92 -17.03 21.21
N ILE A 585 -97.97 -15.98 22.02
CA ILE A 585 -96.91 -14.97 22.08
C ILE A 585 -96.42 -14.80 23.52
N GLY A 586 -95.12 -15.02 23.72
CA GLY A 586 -94.41 -14.65 24.94
C GLY A 586 -93.76 -13.29 24.79
N LEU A 587 -93.99 -12.40 25.73
CA LEU A 587 -93.48 -11.04 25.70
C LEU A 587 -92.61 -10.76 26.93
N CYS A 588 -91.40 -10.26 26.70
CA CYS A 588 -90.56 -9.68 27.73
C CYS A 588 -90.31 -8.21 27.42
N ALA A 589 -90.65 -7.32 28.35
CA ALA A 589 -90.34 -5.90 28.26
C ALA A 589 -89.53 -5.49 29.48
N VAL A 590 -88.28 -5.06 29.27
CA VAL A 590 -87.36 -4.72 30.36
C VAL A 590 -86.44 -3.56 29.97
N CYS A 591 -86.00 -2.79 30.96
CA CYS A 591 -84.81 -1.97 30.83
C CYS A 591 -83.63 -2.81 31.33
N PRO A 592 -82.73 -3.30 30.45
CA PRO A 592 -81.67 -4.23 30.86
C PRO A 592 -80.80 -3.61 31.95
N SER A 593 -80.56 -4.34 33.04
CA SER A 593 -79.68 -3.89 34.15
C SER A 593 -78.20 -4.20 33.90
N GLN A 594 -77.89 -5.03 32.91
CA GLN A 594 -76.55 -5.43 32.50
C GLN A 594 -76.44 -5.49 30.97
N ALA A 595 -75.23 -5.30 30.44
CA ALA A 595 -74.97 -5.27 29.01
C ALA A 595 -75.07 -6.67 28.34
N ASP A 596 -74.97 -7.75 29.11
CA ASP A 596 -74.98 -9.15 28.67
C ASP A 596 -76.28 -9.91 29.02
N ALA A 597 -77.34 -9.17 29.43
CA ALA A 597 -78.66 -9.72 29.78
C ALA A 597 -79.43 -10.35 28.60
N THR A 598 -78.80 -10.55 27.43
CA THR A 598 -79.40 -11.12 26.22
C THR A 598 -80.03 -12.50 26.48
N LYS A 599 -79.36 -13.36 27.25
CA LYS A 599 -79.86 -14.70 27.58
C LYS A 599 -81.07 -14.64 28.50
N ASP A 600 -81.02 -13.79 29.52
CA ASP A 600 -82.09 -13.67 30.50
C ASP A 600 -83.37 -13.14 29.85
N ILE A 601 -83.24 -12.09 29.02
CA ILE A 601 -84.37 -11.50 28.28
C ILE A 601 -85.02 -12.51 27.34
N PHE A 602 -84.22 -13.31 26.64
CA PHE A 602 -84.74 -14.36 25.78
C PHE A 602 -85.45 -15.45 26.60
N SER A 603 -84.84 -15.90 27.70
CA SER A 603 -85.40 -16.91 28.60
C SER A 603 -86.74 -16.47 29.19
N TRP A 604 -86.86 -15.22 29.63
CA TRP A 604 -88.12 -14.69 30.17
C TRP A 604 -89.23 -14.60 29.12
N ALA A 605 -88.89 -14.24 27.89
CA ALA A 605 -89.85 -14.24 26.80
C ALA A 605 -90.29 -15.68 26.44
N ASP A 606 -89.38 -16.66 26.52
CA ASP A 606 -89.65 -18.08 26.25
C ASP A 606 -90.53 -18.71 27.34
N GLU A 607 -90.25 -18.41 28.61
CA GLU A 607 -91.11 -18.80 29.74
C GLU A 607 -92.53 -18.23 29.59
N ALA A 608 -92.66 -16.97 29.17
CA ALA A 608 -93.95 -16.37 28.89
C ALA A 608 -94.67 -17.06 27.70
N LEU A 609 -93.93 -17.45 26.66
CA LEU A 609 -94.49 -18.18 25.53
C LEU A 609 -94.97 -19.57 25.95
N TYR A 610 -94.19 -20.26 26.78
CA TYR A 610 -94.56 -21.55 27.37
C TYR A 610 -95.83 -21.43 28.21
N GLU A 611 -95.94 -20.38 29.03
CA GLU A 611 -97.14 -20.09 29.80
C GLU A 611 -98.36 -19.79 28.92
N ALA A 612 -98.19 -19.02 27.83
CA ALA A 612 -99.24 -18.79 26.84
C ALA A 612 -99.76 -20.09 26.23
N LYS A 613 -98.87 -21.03 25.90
CA LYS A 613 -99.26 -22.36 25.41
C LYS A 613 -99.98 -23.18 26.49
N GLY A 614 -99.57 -23.04 27.75
CA GLY A 614 -100.13 -23.75 28.90
C GLY A 614 -101.55 -23.30 29.30
N ARG A 615 -101.88 -22.01 29.20
CA ARG A 615 -103.21 -21.47 29.61
C ARG A 615 -104.27 -21.55 28.49
N GLY A 616 -104.04 -22.33 27.43
CA GLY A 616 -105.05 -22.55 26.38
C GLY A 616 -104.70 -22.03 24.97
N ARG A 617 -103.47 -21.54 24.73
CA ARG A 617 -103.00 -21.01 23.44
C ARG A 617 -103.74 -19.76 22.96
N ASN A 618 -103.42 -19.26 21.77
CA ASN A 618 -104.04 -18.08 21.15
C ASN A 618 -104.11 -16.85 22.07
N GLN A 619 -103.00 -16.52 22.73
CA GLN A 619 -102.94 -15.42 23.68
C GLN A 619 -101.54 -14.84 23.81
N VAL A 620 -101.48 -13.62 24.33
CA VAL A 620 -100.24 -12.95 24.70
C VAL A 620 -100.05 -13.07 26.21
N VAL A 621 -98.90 -13.60 26.63
CA VAL A 621 -98.48 -13.56 28.03
C VAL A 621 -97.24 -12.69 28.12
N ALA A 622 -97.24 -11.75 29.06
CA ALA A 622 -96.09 -10.90 29.35
C ALA A 622 -95.43 -11.37 30.64
N CYS A 623 -94.13 -11.69 30.60
CA CYS A 623 -93.39 -12.05 31.80
C CYS A 623 -93.36 -10.89 32.80
N GLU A 624 -93.25 -11.21 34.09
CA GLU A 624 -92.86 -10.28 35.13
C GLU A 624 -91.40 -10.57 35.49
N PRO A 625 -90.43 -9.83 34.94
CA PRO A 625 -89.05 -10.04 35.32
C PRO A 625 -88.89 -9.73 36.82
N PRO A 626 -88.05 -10.49 37.56
CA PRO A 626 -87.89 -10.30 39.00
C PRO A 626 -87.49 -8.84 39.30
N SER A 627 -88.27 -8.17 40.14
CA SER A 627 -88.05 -6.77 40.49
C SER A 627 -86.70 -6.58 41.18
N VAL A 628 -85.76 -5.88 40.53
CA VAL A 628 -84.51 -5.48 41.15
C VAL A 628 -84.79 -4.31 42.09
N GLN A 629 -84.75 -4.56 43.40
CA GLN A 629 -84.75 -3.52 44.42
C GLN A 629 -83.45 -2.72 44.36
N GLY A 630 -83.57 -1.40 44.19
CA GLY A 630 -82.55 -0.42 44.58
C GLY A 630 -81.61 0.07 43.47
N ALA A 631 -81.96 1.18 42.83
CA ALA A 631 -80.99 2.14 42.32
C ALA A 631 -81.63 3.54 42.31
N GLU A 632 -81.22 4.37 43.28
CA GLU A 632 -81.49 5.81 43.28
C GLU A 632 -80.81 6.48 42.06
N PRO A 633 -81.39 7.56 41.51
CA PRO A 633 -80.87 8.21 40.31
C PRO A 633 -79.64 9.07 40.65
N VAL A 634 -78.47 8.72 40.12
CA VAL A 634 -77.30 9.61 40.17
C VAL A 634 -77.39 10.59 39.01
N MET A 635 -77.52 11.87 39.35
CA MET A 635 -77.45 13.01 38.44
C MET A 635 -76.05 13.21 37.87
N THR A 636 -76.05 13.63 36.60
CA THR A 636 -74.99 14.24 35.75
C THR A 636 -73.80 13.41 35.33
#